data_AF-D3S896-F1
#
_entry.id   AF-D3S896-F1
#
_cell.length_a   1.000
_cell.length_b   1.000
_cell.length_c   1.000
_cell.angle_alpha   90.00
_cell.angle_beta   90.00
_cell.angle_gamma   90.00
#
_symmetry.space_group_name_H-M   'P 1'
#
loop_
_entity.id
_entity.type
_entity.pdbx_description
1 polymer ?
#
loop_
_entity_poly.entity_id
_entity_poly.type
_entity_poly.pdbx_seq_one_letter_code
_entity_poly.pdbx_strand_id
1 'polypeptide(L)'
;MGLKKYFIIAIVAVAAYHFIGNSSVFQLDSLGNEMYSKLNEDEIINLQSWAYHFQGKDMYETIWNIIFWQEDNIGYDYKKMFSHNPYIQSPTETYMKKSGTCIDYALLTACLLLGLHKDAYVFVIDSHNPYSGGHAFCAVKIGDKYFAIDQHAPITDVDSHIKEFLKEHPDLNPNSIRVYHFYIPVDEVYDVKAEMFRWQYNPTNKILSPEEKKVIENAIIDYFTKKYRLKPDQRINNMESMKYLPYGFHEGIYVYQPYECNLYPEFGEQYGRWLDRRLSGHLTLTEKLEGKKYKPIDFKKYRYIWIKVDDKGGYGRIYIYLAK
;
A
#
# COMPACT_ATOMS: atom_id res chain seq x y z
N MET A 1 8.74 33.10 -62.85
CA MET A 1 7.60 32.20 -62.52
C MET A 1 8.20 30.86 -62.15
N GLY A 2 8.30 30.38 -60.91
CA GLY A 2 7.47 30.52 -59.72
C GLY A 2 7.34 29.11 -59.14
N LEU A 3 8.43 28.55 -58.59
CA LEU A 3 8.41 27.22 -57.97
C LEU A 3 7.64 27.30 -56.64
N LYS A 4 6.43 26.74 -56.61
CA LYS A 4 5.67 26.51 -55.39
C LYS A 4 6.34 25.40 -54.58
N LYS A 5 6.89 25.75 -53.40
CA LYS A 5 7.25 24.79 -52.35
C LYS A 5 5.96 24.26 -51.73
N TYR A 6 5.71 22.95 -51.84
CA TYR A 6 4.71 22.26 -51.04
C TYR A 6 5.39 21.75 -49.78
N PHE A 7 4.99 22.27 -48.61
CA PHE A 7 5.28 21.67 -47.33
C PHE A 7 4.33 20.47 -47.15
N ILE A 8 4.87 19.26 -47.21
CA ILE A 8 4.17 18.07 -46.73
C ILE A 8 4.39 18.04 -45.22
N ILE A 9 3.38 18.40 -44.46
CA ILE A 9 3.32 18.13 -43.02
C ILE A 9 3.01 16.64 -42.89
N ALA A 10 4.04 15.83 -42.64
CA ALA A 10 3.86 14.46 -42.19
C ALA A 10 3.36 14.51 -40.74
N ILE A 11 2.05 14.39 -40.56
CA ILE A 11 1.46 14.08 -39.25
C ILE A 11 1.86 12.64 -38.95
N VAL A 12 2.92 12.46 -38.17
CA VAL A 12 3.19 11.18 -37.51
C VAL A 12 2.14 11.06 -36.41
N ALA A 13 1.04 10.40 -36.75
CA ALA A 13 0.13 9.85 -35.75
C ALA A 13 0.92 8.79 -34.98
N VAL A 14 1.50 9.18 -33.85
CA VAL A 14 1.96 8.22 -32.85
C VAL A 14 0.70 7.59 -32.28
N ALA A 15 0.25 6.51 -32.91
CA ALA A 15 -0.69 5.59 -32.30
C ALA A 15 0.01 5.04 -31.05
N ALA A 16 -0.32 5.61 -29.90
CA ALA A 16 -0.01 5.04 -28.61
C ALA A 16 -0.72 3.68 -28.57
N TYR A 17 0.03 2.63 -28.89
CA TYR A 17 -0.36 1.25 -28.65
C TYR A 17 -0.46 1.11 -27.12
N HIS A 18 -1.64 1.36 -26.57
CA HIS A 18 -1.96 0.91 -25.23
C HIS A 18 -1.92 -0.61 -25.28
N PHE A 19 -0.91 -1.17 -24.62
CA PHE A 19 -0.81 -2.57 -24.29
C PHE A 19 -1.94 -2.90 -23.30
N ILE A 20 -3.16 -3.05 -23.80
CA ILE A 20 -4.16 -3.87 -23.13
C ILE A 20 -3.70 -5.29 -23.41
N GLY A 21 -2.89 -5.84 -22.51
CA GLY A 21 -2.63 -7.27 -22.51
C GLY A 21 -3.99 -7.97 -22.46
N ASN A 22 -4.29 -8.75 -23.49
CA ASN A 22 -5.47 -9.61 -23.59
C ASN A 22 -5.54 -10.53 -22.37
N SER A 23 -6.14 -10.03 -21.28
CA SER A 23 -6.56 -10.83 -20.15
C SER A 23 -7.92 -11.35 -20.53
N SER A 24 -7.99 -12.58 -21.04
CA SER A 24 -9.28 -13.23 -21.28
C SER A 24 -10.02 -13.29 -19.94
N VAL A 25 -11.14 -12.59 -19.83
CA VAL A 25 -12.00 -12.65 -18.65
C VAL A 25 -12.52 -14.07 -18.52
N PHE A 26 -12.25 -14.71 -17.38
CA PHE A 26 -12.65 -16.08 -17.08
C PHE A 26 -13.87 -16.11 -16.16
N GLN A 27 -14.65 -17.20 -16.24
CA GLN A 27 -15.58 -17.55 -15.16
C GLN A 27 -14.80 -17.77 -13.85
N LEU A 28 -15.39 -17.41 -12.72
CA LEU A 28 -14.80 -17.62 -11.40
C LEU A 28 -14.49 -19.10 -11.18
N ASP A 29 -13.31 -19.40 -10.65
CA ASP A 29 -12.98 -20.73 -10.14
C ASP A 29 -13.62 -21.00 -8.77
N SER A 30 -13.37 -22.17 -8.16
CA SER A 30 -13.97 -22.52 -6.87
C SER A 30 -13.65 -21.50 -5.77
N LEU A 31 -12.43 -20.97 -5.75
CA LEU A 31 -12.02 -19.97 -4.75
C LEU A 31 -12.71 -18.63 -5.00
N GLY A 32 -12.79 -18.21 -6.27
CA GLY A 32 -13.50 -17.00 -6.67
C GLY A 32 -14.99 -17.07 -6.30
N ASN A 33 -15.64 -18.21 -6.54
CA ASN A 33 -17.03 -18.42 -6.15
C ASN A 33 -17.22 -18.41 -4.63
N GLU A 34 -16.30 -18.99 -3.86
CA GLU A 34 -16.35 -18.93 -2.39
C GLU A 34 -16.21 -17.48 -1.91
N MET A 35 -15.21 -16.73 -2.39
CA MET A 35 -15.04 -15.31 -2.05
C MET A 35 -16.25 -14.47 -2.44
N TYR A 36 -16.78 -14.67 -3.66
CA TYR A 36 -17.97 -13.98 -4.13
C TYR A 36 -19.19 -14.25 -3.24
N SER A 37 -19.35 -15.49 -2.75
CA SER A 37 -20.43 -15.82 -1.81
C SER A 37 -20.33 -15.08 -0.46
N LYS A 38 -19.12 -14.62 -0.10
CA LYS A 38 -18.83 -13.83 1.11
C LYS A 38 -18.93 -12.32 0.89
N LEU A 39 -19.05 -11.85 -0.35
CA LEU A 39 -19.20 -10.43 -0.71
C LEU A 39 -20.60 -10.18 -1.30
N ASN A 40 -21.62 -10.40 -0.48
CA ASN A 40 -23.01 -10.19 -0.87
C ASN A 40 -23.56 -8.83 -0.39
N GLU A 41 -24.78 -8.51 -0.82
CA GLU A 41 -25.47 -7.25 -0.47
C GLU A 41 -25.53 -7.00 1.03
N ASP A 42 -25.89 -8.01 1.84
CA ASP A 42 -25.98 -7.86 3.30
C ASP A 42 -24.63 -7.48 3.93
N GLU A 43 -23.54 -8.09 3.47
CA GLU A 43 -22.18 -7.78 3.95
C GLU A 43 -21.79 -6.33 3.66
N ILE A 44 -22.14 -5.83 2.47
CA ILE A 44 -21.86 -4.45 2.09
C ILE A 44 -22.69 -3.49 2.91
N ILE A 45 -24.00 -3.73 3.04
CA ILE A 45 -24.91 -2.89 3.83
C ILE A 45 -24.45 -2.83 5.30
N ASN A 46 -24.09 -3.98 5.89
CA ASN A 46 -23.66 -4.07 7.28
C ASN A 46 -22.39 -3.27 7.58
N LEU A 47 -21.47 -3.16 6.61
CA LEU A 47 -20.21 -2.45 6.77
C LEU A 47 -20.18 -1.07 6.10
N GLN A 48 -21.23 -0.65 5.40
CA GLN A 48 -21.22 0.58 4.62
C GLN A 48 -20.97 1.84 5.48
N SER A 49 -21.60 1.92 6.66
CA SER A 49 -21.35 3.05 7.57
C SER A 49 -19.90 3.11 8.04
N TRP A 50 -19.25 1.94 8.18
CA TRP A 50 -17.83 1.85 8.50
C TRP A 50 -16.97 2.23 7.31
N ALA A 51 -17.35 1.82 6.10
CA ALA A 51 -16.69 2.24 4.87
C ALA A 51 -16.61 3.78 4.78
N TYR A 52 -17.74 4.47 5.01
CA TYR A 52 -17.77 5.95 5.04
C TYR A 52 -16.90 6.58 6.13
N HIS A 53 -16.67 5.89 7.25
CA HIS A 53 -15.75 6.38 8.28
C HIS A 53 -14.29 6.44 7.79
N PHE A 54 -13.92 5.59 6.84
CA PHE A 54 -12.56 5.55 6.29
C PHE A 54 -12.38 6.43 5.04
N GLN A 55 -13.47 6.94 4.47
CA GLN A 55 -13.41 7.79 3.29
C GLN A 55 -12.56 9.04 3.54
N GLY A 56 -11.47 9.15 2.80
CA GLY A 56 -10.61 10.34 2.78
C GLY A 56 -11.04 11.37 1.73
N LYS A 57 -10.24 12.42 1.57
CA LYS A 57 -10.46 13.44 0.52
C LYS A 57 -10.33 12.87 -0.90
N ASP A 58 -9.58 11.79 -1.04
CA ASP A 58 -9.32 11.07 -2.28
C ASP A 58 -9.07 9.58 -2.00
N MET A 59 -8.84 8.81 -3.07
CA MET A 59 -8.59 7.37 -2.94
C MET A 59 -7.29 7.05 -2.22
N TYR A 60 -6.26 7.89 -2.39
CA TYR A 60 -4.97 7.70 -1.73
C TYR A 60 -5.14 7.81 -0.21
N GLU A 61 -5.87 8.80 0.28
CA GLU A 61 -6.14 8.92 1.72
C GLU A 61 -7.06 7.79 2.22
N THR A 62 -8.07 7.41 1.44
CA THR A 62 -9.05 6.37 1.80
C THR A 62 -8.36 5.04 2.09
N ILE A 63 -7.52 4.54 1.18
CA ILE A 63 -6.86 3.24 1.34
C ILE A 63 -5.89 3.22 2.52
N TRP A 64 -5.26 4.36 2.81
CA TRP A 64 -4.38 4.51 3.97
C TRP A 64 -5.14 4.59 5.30
N ASN A 65 -6.35 5.16 5.30
CA ASN A 65 -7.21 5.11 6.47
C ASN A 65 -7.67 3.68 6.76
N ILE A 66 -8.02 2.91 5.73
CA ILE A 66 -8.39 1.49 5.86
C ILE A 66 -7.22 0.69 6.43
N ILE A 67 -6.02 0.76 5.84
CA ILE A 67 -4.88 -0.07 6.28
C ILE A 67 -4.44 0.26 7.71
N PHE A 68 -4.40 1.54 8.10
CA PHE A 68 -4.06 1.92 9.47
C PHE A 68 -5.12 1.46 10.47
N TRP A 69 -6.40 1.51 10.10
CA TRP A 69 -7.44 0.95 10.95
C TRP A 69 -7.30 -0.58 11.07
N GLN A 70 -7.01 -1.28 9.98
CA GLN A 70 -6.79 -2.73 10.02
C GLN A 70 -5.60 -3.11 10.90
N GLU A 71 -4.47 -2.42 10.77
CA GLU A 71 -3.31 -2.58 11.65
C GLU A 71 -3.68 -2.43 13.13
N ASP A 72 -4.56 -1.49 13.46
CA ASP A 72 -4.92 -1.17 14.84
C ASP A 72 -5.95 -2.13 15.45
N ASN A 73 -6.76 -2.76 14.60
CA ASN A 73 -8.00 -3.41 15.04
C ASN A 73 -8.14 -4.85 14.63
N ILE A 74 -7.37 -5.36 13.66
CA ILE A 74 -7.45 -6.76 13.23
C ILE A 74 -6.09 -7.42 13.50
N GLY A 75 -6.11 -8.53 14.23
CA GLY A 75 -4.94 -9.37 14.48
C GLY A 75 -4.83 -10.52 13.49
N TYR A 76 -3.61 -10.96 13.19
CA TYR A 76 -3.42 -12.10 12.31
C TYR A 76 -3.75 -13.42 13.03
N ASP A 77 -4.62 -14.24 12.43
CA ASP A 77 -5.05 -15.52 13.00
C ASP A 77 -4.15 -16.68 12.53
N TYR A 78 -2.98 -16.79 13.17
CA TYR A 78 -2.06 -17.91 12.93
C TYR A 78 -2.69 -19.27 13.24
N LYS A 79 -3.61 -19.36 14.22
CA LYS A 79 -4.25 -20.64 14.58
C LYS A 79 -5.16 -21.13 13.45
N LYS A 80 -5.92 -20.22 12.85
CA LYS A 80 -6.74 -20.51 11.68
C LYS A 80 -5.86 -20.86 10.47
N MET A 81 -4.81 -20.08 10.21
CA MET A 81 -3.89 -20.33 9.10
C MET A 81 -3.33 -21.75 9.10
N PHE A 82 -2.92 -22.26 10.27
CA PHE A 82 -2.36 -23.62 10.40
C PHE A 82 -3.40 -24.68 10.79
N SER A 83 -4.70 -24.38 10.67
CA SER A 83 -5.76 -25.34 10.95
C SER A 83 -5.94 -26.33 9.79
N HIS A 84 -6.51 -27.51 10.06
CA HIS A 84 -6.73 -28.55 9.04
C HIS A 84 -7.77 -28.17 7.97
N ASN A 85 -8.63 -27.18 8.25
CA ASN A 85 -9.65 -26.73 7.32
C ASN A 85 -9.94 -25.22 7.52
N PRO A 86 -9.05 -24.34 7.03
CA PRO A 86 -9.26 -22.91 7.12
C PRO A 86 -10.43 -22.51 6.21
N TYR A 87 -11.55 -22.07 6.78
CA TYR A 87 -12.68 -21.52 6.03
C TYR A 87 -12.49 -20.04 5.75
N ILE A 88 -13.06 -19.49 4.68
CA ILE A 88 -13.02 -18.05 4.43
C ILE A 88 -14.08 -17.33 5.29
N GLN A 89 -13.67 -16.32 6.06
CA GLN A 89 -14.58 -15.51 6.85
C GLN A 89 -15.29 -14.48 5.97
N SER A 90 -16.55 -14.19 6.30
CA SER A 90 -17.21 -13.00 5.77
C SER A 90 -16.54 -11.71 6.29
N PRO A 91 -16.66 -10.59 5.57
CA PRO A 91 -16.21 -9.28 6.04
C PRO A 91 -16.72 -8.94 7.45
N THR A 92 -18.02 -9.13 7.71
CA THR A 92 -18.62 -8.86 9.01
C THR A 92 -18.05 -9.74 10.11
N GLU A 93 -17.81 -11.03 9.84
CA GLU A 93 -17.15 -11.92 10.81
C GLU A 93 -15.73 -11.44 11.17
N THR A 94 -14.92 -11.10 10.17
CA THR A 94 -13.55 -10.59 10.37
C THR A 94 -13.58 -9.29 11.18
N TYR A 95 -14.49 -8.38 10.84
CA TYR A 95 -14.71 -7.14 11.57
C TYR A 95 -15.09 -7.39 13.04
N MET A 96 -15.98 -8.35 13.30
CA MET A 96 -16.49 -8.64 14.66
C MET A 96 -15.47 -9.38 15.52
N LYS A 97 -14.76 -10.36 14.94
CA LYS A 97 -13.73 -11.14 15.65
C LYS A 97 -12.45 -10.37 15.88
N LYS A 98 -12.23 -9.27 15.15
CA LYS A 98 -10.98 -8.50 15.20
C LYS A 98 -9.75 -9.38 14.86
N SER A 99 -9.96 -10.40 14.03
CA SER A 99 -8.94 -11.41 13.70
C SER A 99 -9.22 -12.12 12.38
N GLY A 100 -8.20 -12.39 11.58
CA GLY A 100 -8.33 -13.12 10.31
C GLY A 100 -6.99 -13.50 9.66
N THR A 101 -7.04 -14.26 8.56
CA THR A 101 -5.88 -14.56 7.71
C THR A 101 -5.82 -13.63 6.49
N CYS A 102 -4.78 -13.73 5.66
CA CYS A 102 -4.58 -12.86 4.49
C CYS A 102 -5.83 -12.67 3.61
N ILE A 103 -6.53 -13.76 3.28
CA ILE A 103 -7.77 -13.69 2.49
C ILE A 103 -8.93 -12.99 3.23
N ASP A 104 -9.03 -13.13 4.55
CA ASP A 104 -10.06 -12.46 5.33
C ASP A 104 -9.84 -10.94 5.37
N TYR A 105 -8.58 -10.50 5.49
CA TYR A 105 -8.21 -9.10 5.37
C TYR A 105 -8.56 -8.56 3.98
N ALA A 106 -8.22 -9.32 2.93
CA ALA A 106 -8.50 -8.92 1.55
C ALA A 106 -10.00 -8.75 1.31
N LEU A 107 -10.84 -9.66 1.80
CA LEU A 107 -12.29 -9.55 1.66
C LEU A 107 -12.91 -8.45 2.51
N LEU A 108 -12.41 -8.22 3.73
CA LEU A 108 -12.84 -7.07 4.53
C LEU A 108 -12.51 -5.76 3.82
N THR A 109 -11.30 -5.62 3.29
CA THR A 109 -10.91 -4.44 2.50
C THR A 109 -11.77 -4.29 1.25
N ALA A 110 -12.01 -5.38 0.51
CA ALA A 110 -12.87 -5.36 -0.67
C ALA A 110 -14.30 -4.89 -0.33
N CYS A 111 -14.89 -5.40 0.75
CA CYS A 111 -16.21 -4.99 1.20
C CYS A 111 -16.27 -3.50 1.57
N LEU A 112 -15.25 -2.98 2.28
CA LEU A 112 -15.16 -1.55 2.60
C LEU A 112 -15.04 -0.68 1.33
N LEU A 113 -14.30 -1.12 0.32
CA LEU A 113 -14.20 -0.40 -0.95
C LEU A 113 -15.52 -0.40 -1.72
N LEU A 114 -16.18 -1.56 -1.82
CA LEU A 114 -17.48 -1.70 -2.47
C LEU A 114 -18.55 -0.86 -1.77
N GLY A 115 -18.51 -0.76 -0.43
CA GLY A 115 -19.37 0.13 0.34
C GLY A 115 -19.19 1.62 0.03
N LEU A 116 -18.03 2.01 -0.52
CA LEU A 116 -17.75 3.36 -1.05
C LEU A 116 -18.02 3.49 -2.55
N HIS A 117 -18.68 2.49 -3.15
CA HIS A 117 -18.88 2.35 -4.59
C HIS A 117 -17.56 2.41 -5.37
N LYS A 118 -16.56 1.67 -4.88
CA LYS A 118 -15.25 1.52 -5.51
C LYS A 118 -14.98 0.06 -5.82
N ASP A 119 -14.42 -0.16 -7.00
CA ASP A 119 -13.97 -1.47 -7.42
C ASP A 119 -12.85 -1.97 -6.49
N ALA A 120 -12.86 -3.28 -6.24
CA ALA A 120 -11.88 -3.97 -5.43
C ALA A 120 -11.26 -5.11 -6.23
N TYR A 121 -9.94 -5.23 -6.17
CA TYR A 121 -9.19 -6.29 -6.85
C TYR A 121 -8.53 -7.17 -5.80
N VAL A 122 -9.01 -8.39 -5.62
CA VAL A 122 -8.38 -9.36 -4.71
C VAL A 122 -7.35 -10.16 -5.49
N PHE A 123 -6.09 -10.02 -5.11
CA PHE A 123 -4.98 -10.78 -5.65
C PHE A 123 -4.78 -12.04 -4.82
N VAL A 124 -4.60 -13.17 -5.50
CA VAL A 124 -4.24 -14.45 -4.89
C VAL A 124 -3.01 -14.99 -5.61
N ILE A 125 -1.94 -15.19 -4.85
CA ILE A 125 -0.68 -15.79 -5.31
C ILE A 125 -0.62 -17.21 -4.76
N ASP A 126 -0.55 -18.19 -5.65
CA ASP A 126 -0.37 -19.58 -5.23
C ASP A 126 1.09 -19.84 -4.83
N SER A 127 1.29 -20.81 -3.95
CA SER A 127 2.62 -21.36 -3.69
C SER A 127 3.03 -22.40 -4.73
N HIS A 128 4.32 -22.58 -4.93
CA HIS A 128 4.90 -23.69 -5.71
C HIS A 128 4.55 -25.04 -5.07
N ASN A 129 4.49 -25.09 -3.74
CA ASN A 129 4.05 -26.24 -2.98
C ASN A 129 2.59 -26.04 -2.56
N PRO A 130 1.62 -26.83 -3.08
CA PRO A 130 0.20 -26.63 -2.76
C PRO A 130 -0.13 -26.80 -1.26
N TYR A 131 0.80 -27.32 -0.46
CA TYR A 131 0.65 -27.48 0.99
C TYR A 131 1.21 -26.31 1.83
N SER A 132 1.94 -25.34 1.24
CA SER A 132 2.55 -24.24 2.01
C SER A 132 1.66 -23.01 2.19
N GLY A 133 0.48 -23.00 1.57
CA GLY A 133 -0.45 -21.86 1.60
C GLY A 133 -0.01 -20.74 0.65
N GLY A 134 -0.98 -20.10 0.01
CA GLY A 134 -0.74 -18.92 -0.83
C GLY A 134 -0.75 -17.62 -0.04
N HIS A 135 -0.67 -16.50 -0.76
CA HIS A 135 -0.91 -15.16 -0.22
C HIS A 135 -2.11 -14.50 -0.89
N ALA A 136 -2.83 -13.67 -0.15
CA ALA A 136 -3.94 -12.89 -0.67
C ALA A 136 -3.96 -11.48 -0.10
N PHE A 137 -4.19 -10.50 -0.95
CA PHE A 137 -4.33 -9.10 -0.57
C PHE A 137 -5.34 -8.40 -1.47
N CYS A 138 -5.90 -7.28 -1.00
CA CYS A 138 -6.78 -6.46 -1.82
C CYS A 138 -5.97 -5.36 -2.51
N ALA A 139 -6.47 -4.81 -3.60
CA ALA A 139 -5.89 -3.68 -4.29
C ALA A 139 -6.98 -2.78 -4.87
N VAL A 140 -6.61 -1.53 -5.12
CA VAL A 140 -7.42 -0.56 -5.87
C VAL A 140 -6.68 -0.12 -7.11
N LYS A 141 -7.44 0.21 -8.15
CA LYS A 141 -6.90 0.90 -9.32
C LYS A 141 -7.04 2.41 -9.15
N ILE A 142 -5.94 3.16 -9.20
CA ILE A 142 -5.95 4.63 -9.18
C ILE A 142 -5.18 5.10 -10.43
N GLY A 143 -5.90 5.68 -11.38
CA GLY A 143 -5.37 5.96 -12.71
C GLY A 143 -5.04 4.66 -13.45
N ASP A 144 -3.79 4.51 -13.88
CA ASP A 144 -3.25 3.36 -14.59
C ASP A 144 -2.56 2.33 -13.67
N LYS A 145 -2.49 2.60 -12.36
CA LYS A 145 -1.75 1.77 -11.39
C LYS A 145 -2.69 1.03 -10.45
N TYR A 146 -2.25 -0.16 -10.04
CA TYR A 146 -2.87 -0.91 -8.96
C TYR A 146 -2.02 -0.77 -7.71
N PHE A 147 -2.65 -0.45 -6.58
CA PHE A 147 -2.00 -0.29 -5.28
C PHE A 147 -2.46 -1.37 -4.32
N ALA A 148 -1.50 -2.11 -3.74
CA ALA A 148 -1.76 -3.22 -2.83
C ALA A 148 -2.09 -2.71 -1.42
N ILE A 149 -3.23 -3.16 -0.91
CA ILE A 149 -3.74 -2.96 0.44
C ILE A 149 -3.72 -4.33 1.14
N ASP A 150 -2.60 -4.61 1.78
CA ASP A 150 -2.39 -5.79 2.60
C ASP A 150 -2.53 -5.44 4.09
N GLN A 151 -2.03 -6.27 4.99
CA GLN A 151 -2.20 -6.13 6.44
C GLN A 151 -1.43 -4.96 7.06
N HIS A 152 -0.36 -4.49 6.40
CA HIS A 152 0.60 -3.54 6.96
C HIS A 152 1.01 -2.48 5.95
N ALA A 153 1.12 -1.24 6.42
CA ALA A 153 1.72 -0.14 5.67
C ALA A 153 3.24 -0.34 5.53
N PRO A 154 3.86 0.16 4.44
CA PRO A 154 3.30 1.11 3.48
C PRO A 154 2.55 0.46 2.32
N ILE A 155 1.56 1.18 1.78
CA ILE A 155 0.90 0.82 0.51
C ILE A 155 1.84 1.14 -0.65
N THR A 156 1.94 0.20 -1.59
CA THR A 156 2.84 0.24 -2.76
C THR A 156 2.10 -0.25 -4.00
N ASP A 157 2.70 -0.12 -5.17
CA ASP A 157 2.15 -0.77 -6.36
C ASP A 157 2.20 -2.29 -6.22
N VAL A 158 1.26 -2.97 -6.87
CA VAL A 158 1.08 -4.42 -6.78
C VAL A 158 2.36 -5.20 -7.10
N ASP A 159 3.09 -4.86 -8.15
CA ASP A 159 4.30 -5.60 -8.52
C ASP A 159 5.44 -5.38 -7.51
N SER A 160 5.60 -4.17 -6.99
CA SER A 160 6.53 -3.93 -5.87
C SER A 160 6.15 -4.69 -4.61
N HIS A 161 4.85 -4.73 -4.29
CA HIS A 161 4.36 -5.49 -3.14
C HIS A 161 4.67 -6.98 -3.27
N ILE A 162 4.33 -7.57 -4.42
CA ILE A 162 4.62 -8.99 -4.72
C ILE A 162 6.13 -9.26 -4.66
N LYS A 163 6.96 -8.37 -5.24
CA LYS A 163 8.42 -8.50 -5.21
C LYS A 163 8.96 -8.58 -3.79
N GLU A 164 8.43 -7.75 -2.89
CA GLU A 164 8.84 -7.75 -1.49
C GLU A 164 8.40 -9.03 -0.78
N PHE A 165 7.14 -9.39 -0.94
CA PHE A 165 6.59 -10.59 -0.32
C PHE A 165 7.31 -11.86 -0.77
N LEU A 166 7.74 -11.95 -2.04
CA LEU A 166 8.55 -13.05 -2.57
C LEU A 166 9.95 -13.18 -1.93
N LYS A 167 10.52 -12.11 -1.37
CA LYS A 167 11.80 -12.21 -0.65
C LYS A 167 11.61 -12.90 0.70
N GLU A 168 10.51 -12.59 1.39
CA GLU A 168 10.16 -13.18 2.67
C GLU A 168 9.58 -14.60 2.51
N HIS A 169 8.89 -14.85 1.39
CA HIS A 169 8.19 -16.07 1.05
C HIS A 169 8.59 -16.60 -0.35
N PRO A 170 9.81 -17.13 -0.49
CA PRO A 170 10.36 -17.57 -1.79
C PRO A 170 9.65 -18.79 -2.38
N ASP A 171 8.74 -19.43 -1.65
CA ASP A 171 7.94 -20.55 -2.12
C ASP A 171 6.69 -20.10 -2.90
N LEU A 172 6.34 -18.82 -2.89
CA LEU A 172 5.26 -18.29 -3.72
C LEU A 172 5.61 -18.32 -5.20
N ASN A 173 4.61 -18.57 -6.04
CA ASN A 173 4.74 -18.70 -7.48
C ASN A 173 4.31 -17.42 -8.20
N PRO A 174 5.26 -16.57 -8.66
CA PRO A 174 4.94 -15.33 -9.36
C PRO A 174 4.26 -15.53 -10.72
N ASN A 175 4.24 -16.76 -11.24
CA ASN A 175 3.55 -17.11 -12.48
C ASN A 175 2.11 -17.60 -12.25
N SER A 176 1.69 -17.76 -10.99
CA SER A 176 0.32 -18.17 -10.63
C SER A 176 -0.33 -17.11 -9.77
N ILE A 177 -0.70 -16.01 -10.42
CA ILE A 177 -1.39 -14.89 -9.78
C ILE A 177 -2.77 -14.73 -10.42
N ARG A 178 -3.80 -14.93 -9.60
CA ARG A 178 -5.20 -14.74 -9.96
C ARG A 178 -5.69 -13.42 -9.38
N VAL A 179 -6.45 -12.67 -10.16
CA VAL A 179 -7.08 -11.43 -9.72
C VAL A 179 -8.58 -11.61 -9.86
N TYR A 180 -9.28 -11.34 -8.77
CA TYR A 180 -10.72 -11.32 -8.70
C TYR A 180 -11.15 -9.86 -8.57
N HIS A 181 -11.76 -9.33 -9.64
CA HIS A 181 -12.26 -7.98 -9.69
C HIS A 181 -13.73 -7.99 -9.26
N PHE A 182 -14.00 -7.37 -8.13
CA PHE A 182 -15.34 -7.17 -7.58
C PHE A 182 -15.75 -5.72 -7.79
N TYR A 183 -16.96 -5.50 -8.29
CA TYR A 183 -17.49 -4.17 -8.58
C TYR A 183 -19.02 -4.15 -8.44
N ILE A 184 -19.60 -2.97 -8.27
CA ILE A 184 -21.06 -2.75 -8.36
C ILE A 184 -21.30 -1.92 -9.61
N PRO A 185 -22.06 -2.41 -10.60
CA PRO A 185 -22.41 -1.65 -11.80
C PRO A 185 -23.07 -0.32 -11.45
N VAL A 186 -22.81 0.72 -12.27
CA VAL A 186 -23.26 2.11 -12.00
C VAL A 186 -24.77 2.24 -11.80
N ASP A 187 -25.55 1.40 -12.47
CA ASP A 187 -27.01 1.42 -12.44
C ASP A 187 -27.62 0.45 -11.40
N GLU A 188 -26.77 -0.25 -10.64
CA GLU A 188 -27.18 -1.23 -9.64
C GLU A 188 -26.87 -0.73 -8.22
N VAL A 189 -27.60 -1.28 -7.25
CA VAL A 189 -27.43 -0.96 -5.84
C VAL A 189 -27.09 -2.26 -5.13
N TYR A 190 -25.88 -2.35 -4.59
CA TYR A 190 -25.33 -3.51 -3.85
C TYR A 190 -25.23 -4.86 -4.58
N ASP A 191 -25.68 -4.95 -5.84
CA ASP A 191 -25.50 -6.14 -6.66
C ASP A 191 -24.04 -6.23 -7.14
N VAL A 192 -23.25 -6.99 -6.38
CA VAL A 192 -21.83 -7.21 -6.67
C VAL A 192 -21.71 -8.09 -7.90
N LYS A 193 -20.88 -7.68 -8.85
CA LYS A 193 -20.39 -8.53 -9.93
C LYS A 193 -18.94 -8.87 -9.68
N ALA A 194 -18.54 -10.00 -10.24
CA ALA A 194 -17.19 -10.49 -10.11
C ALA A 194 -16.70 -11.06 -11.43
N GLU A 195 -15.45 -10.75 -11.75
CA GLU A 195 -14.74 -11.32 -12.89
C GLU A 195 -13.32 -11.72 -12.48
N MET A 196 -12.75 -12.69 -13.20
CA MET A 196 -11.40 -13.19 -12.90
C MET A 196 -10.49 -13.05 -14.11
N PHE A 197 -9.25 -12.63 -13.85
CA PHE A 197 -8.17 -12.64 -14.83
C PHE A 197 -6.84 -13.04 -14.18
N ARG A 198 -5.83 -13.32 -15.01
CA ARG A 198 -4.47 -13.58 -14.53
C ARG A 198 -3.65 -12.30 -14.54
N TRP A 199 -2.92 -12.06 -13.46
CA TRP A 199 -1.93 -11.00 -13.42
C TRP A 199 -0.62 -11.49 -14.01
N GLN A 200 -0.01 -10.70 -14.89
CA GLN A 200 1.34 -10.95 -15.37
C GLN A 200 2.31 -10.14 -14.52
N TYR A 201 2.94 -10.80 -13.55
CA TYR A 201 3.94 -10.17 -12.68
C TYR A 201 5.08 -9.58 -13.51
N ASN A 202 5.29 -8.27 -13.38
CA ASN A 202 6.32 -7.55 -14.10
C ASN A 202 6.99 -6.51 -13.19
N PRO A 203 7.88 -6.96 -12.28
CA PRO A 203 8.47 -6.08 -11.28
C PRO A 203 9.30 -4.98 -11.95
N THR A 204 8.93 -3.74 -11.68
CA THR A 204 9.73 -2.59 -12.09
C THR A 204 10.71 -2.21 -10.99
N ASN A 205 11.97 -1.99 -11.36
CA ASN A 205 12.94 -1.34 -10.47
C ASN A 205 12.81 0.17 -10.66
N LYS A 206 11.70 0.76 -10.19
CA LYS A 206 11.52 2.21 -10.29
C LYS A 206 12.55 2.88 -9.39
N ILE A 207 13.46 3.62 -10.00
CA ILE A 207 14.38 4.52 -9.29
C ILE A 207 13.68 5.87 -9.22
N LEU A 208 13.53 6.41 -8.02
CA LEU A 208 12.91 7.71 -7.82
C LEU A 208 13.79 8.80 -8.43
N SER A 209 13.18 9.70 -9.22
CA SER A 209 13.87 10.88 -9.69
C SER A 209 14.23 11.80 -8.49
N PRO A 210 15.27 12.66 -8.61
CA PRO A 210 15.56 13.66 -7.59
C PRO A 210 14.37 14.56 -7.23
N GLU A 211 13.50 14.86 -8.20
CA GLU A 211 12.28 15.63 -8.02
C GLU A 211 11.23 14.85 -7.23
N GLU A 212 11.00 13.59 -7.58
CA GLU A 212 10.07 12.71 -6.84
C GLU A 212 10.50 12.56 -5.37
N LYS A 213 11.81 12.36 -5.12
CA LYS A 213 12.37 12.31 -3.77
C LYS A 213 12.06 13.58 -2.99
N LYS A 214 12.31 14.75 -3.57
CA LYS A 214 12.02 16.03 -2.93
C LYS A 214 10.54 16.23 -2.62
N VAL A 215 9.64 15.78 -3.48
CA VAL A 215 8.18 15.85 -3.22
C VAL A 215 7.85 15.03 -1.97
N ILE A 216 8.37 13.81 -1.87
CA ILE A 216 8.16 12.94 -0.71
C ILE A 216 8.79 13.54 0.54
N GLU A 217 10.06 13.96 0.48
CA GLU A 217 10.79 14.58 1.58
C GLU A 217 10.04 15.79 2.14
N ASN A 218 9.61 16.70 1.27
CA ASN A 218 8.88 17.90 1.68
C ASN A 218 7.53 17.57 2.31
N ALA A 219 6.78 16.62 1.76
CA ALA A 219 5.50 16.21 2.32
C ALA A 219 5.64 15.62 3.74
N ILE A 220 6.68 14.81 3.96
CA ILE A 220 6.99 14.25 5.29
C ILE A 220 7.45 15.37 6.23
N ILE A 221 8.34 16.27 5.80
CA ILE A 221 8.77 17.44 6.59
C ILE A 221 7.57 18.29 7.00
N ASP A 222 6.64 18.56 6.09
CA ASP A 222 5.43 19.33 6.33
C ASP A 222 4.54 18.68 7.38
N TYR A 223 4.36 17.35 7.31
CA TYR A 223 3.62 16.58 8.31
C TYR A 223 4.19 16.79 9.72
N PHE A 224 5.49 16.54 9.89
CA PHE A 224 6.16 16.66 11.19
C PHE A 224 6.23 18.11 11.70
N THR A 225 6.42 19.07 10.79
CA THR A 225 6.42 20.50 11.11
C THR A 225 5.06 20.94 11.64
N LYS A 226 3.96 20.54 10.98
CA LYS A 226 2.60 20.87 11.44
C LYS A 226 2.26 20.20 12.76
N LYS A 227 2.59 18.91 12.92
CA LYS A 227 2.22 18.13 14.10
C LYS A 227 3.04 18.47 15.35
N TYR A 228 4.35 18.65 15.19
CA TYR A 228 5.29 18.80 16.31
C TYR A 228 5.92 20.18 16.43
N ARG A 229 5.62 21.12 15.50
CA ARG A 229 6.20 22.47 15.43
C ARG A 229 7.74 22.45 15.25
N LEU A 230 8.25 21.41 14.61
CA LEU A 230 9.66 21.31 14.24
C LEU A 230 9.99 22.28 13.11
N LYS A 231 11.24 22.76 13.03
CA LYS A 231 11.71 23.65 11.98
C LYS A 231 12.60 22.88 10.98
N PRO A 232 12.31 22.91 9.68
CA PRO A 232 13.20 22.31 8.69
C PRO A 232 14.59 22.97 8.74
N ASP A 233 15.68 22.18 8.80
CA ASP A 233 17.04 22.72 8.75
C ASP A 233 17.97 21.82 7.91
N GLN A 234 18.42 22.34 6.76
CA GLN A 234 19.27 21.58 5.84
C GLN A 234 20.65 21.26 6.40
N ARG A 235 21.12 21.95 7.45
CA ARG A 235 22.45 21.73 8.01
C ARG A 235 22.59 20.34 8.63
N ILE A 236 21.48 19.69 8.99
CA ILE A 236 21.45 18.36 9.61
C ILE A 236 21.12 17.22 8.61
N ASN A 237 21.20 17.46 7.29
CA ASN A 237 20.70 16.54 6.26
C ASN A 237 21.55 15.28 5.99
N ASN A 238 22.67 15.11 6.70
CA ASN A 238 23.62 14.02 6.48
C ASN A 238 24.36 13.65 7.78
N MET A 239 23.69 13.78 8.94
CA MET A 239 24.29 13.51 10.26
C MET A 239 24.84 12.08 10.39
N GLU A 240 24.37 11.11 9.62
CA GLU A 240 24.89 9.74 9.58
C GLU A 240 26.36 9.65 9.14
N SER A 241 26.85 10.69 8.49
CA SER A 241 28.22 10.80 7.97
C SER A 241 29.09 11.80 8.74
N MET A 242 28.53 12.47 9.74
CA MET A 242 29.18 13.56 10.46
C MET A 242 29.83 13.05 11.75
N LYS A 243 31.06 13.51 12.02
CA LYS A 243 31.73 13.26 13.32
C LYS A 243 31.16 14.12 14.44
N TYR A 244 30.69 15.32 14.12
CA TYR A 244 30.14 16.30 15.05
C TYR A 244 28.90 16.96 14.45
N LEU A 245 27.98 17.42 15.32
CA LEU A 245 26.85 18.22 14.88
C LEU A 245 27.30 19.57 14.29
N PRO A 246 26.56 20.13 13.32
CA PRO A 246 26.83 21.48 12.83
C PRO A 246 26.77 22.52 13.94
N TYR A 247 27.46 23.65 13.74
CA TYR A 247 27.41 24.77 14.68
C TYR A 247 25.97 25.25 14.92
N GLY A 248 25.60 25.38 16.20
CA GLY A 248 24.27 25.81 16.65
C GLY A 248 23.36 24.70 17.14
N PHE A 249 23.79 23.43 17.10
CA PHE A 249 23.08 22.30 17.69
C PHE A 249 23.91 21.68 18.81
N HIS A 250 23.26 21.30 19.91
CA HIS A 250 23.94 20.69 21.06
C HIS A 250 23.62 19.19 21.21
N GLU A 251 22.53 18.73 20.61
CA GLU A 251 22.16 17.32 20.58
C GLU A 251 21.35 17.03 19.31
N GLY A 252 21.49 15.82 18.79
CA GLY A 252 20.71 15.35 17.67
C GLY A 252 20.79 13.84 17.52
N ILE A 253 19.78 13.29 16.85
CA ILE A 253 19.72 11.89 16.48
C ILE A 253 19.37 11.78 15.00
N TYR A 254 19.73 10.64 14.40
CA TYR A 254 19.15 10.22 13.15
C TYR A 254 18.64 8.80 13.28
N VAL A 255 17.54 8.53 12.60
CA VAL A 255 17.00 7.19 12.42
C VAL A 255 16.68 7.01 10.95
N TYR A 256 16.54 5.77 10.50
CA TYR A 256 16.09 5.50 9.15
C TYR A 256 15.04 4.39 9.15
N GLN A 257 14.09 4.52 8.23
CA GLN A 257 13.14 3.49 7.90
C GLN A 257 13.54 2.90 6.54
N PRO A 258 13.96 1.63 6.48
CA PRO A 258 14.15 0.98 5.19
C PRO A 258 12.80 0.90 4.44
N TYR A 259 12.87 1.06 3.13
CA TYR A 259 11.79 0.77 2.21
C TYR A 259 12.37 -0.04 1.06
N GLU A 260 11.79 -1.22 0.83
CA GLU A 260 12.26 -2.13 -0.21
C GLU A 260 11.37 -2.11 -1.46
N CYS A 261 10.36 -1.26 -1.41
CA CYS A 261 9.29 -1.08 -2.38
C CYS A 261 9.31 0.31 -3.02
N ASN A 262 8.66 0.48 -4.16
CA ASN A 262 8.60 1.79 -4.81
C ASN A 262 7.77 2.77 -3.96
N LEU A 263 8.37 3.90 -3.59
CA LEU A 263 7.61 5.03 -3.04
C LEU A 263 6.92 5.80 -4.17
N TYR A 264 5.83 6.46 -3.84
CA TYR A 264 5.03 7.26 -4.76
C TYR A 264 4.83 8.66 -4.18
N PRO A 265 5.22 9.73 -4.90
CA PRO A 265 5.01 11.11 -4.46
C PRO A 265 3.59 11.42 -3.99
N GLU A 266 2.60 10.76 -4.60
CA GLU A 266 1.17 10.87 -4.28
C GLU A 266 0.85 10.44 -2.83
N PHE A 267 1.70 9.62 -2.19
CA PHE A 267 1.55 9.18 -0.80
C PHE A 267 2.40 9.98 0.20
N GLY A 268 2.99 11.12 -0.19
CA GLY A 268 3.93 11.87 0.64
C GLY A 268 3.42 12.19 2.07
N GLU A 269 2.16 12.63 2.20
CA GLU A 269 1.53 12.90 3.50
C GLU A 269 1.33 11.61 4.32
N GLN A 270 0.93 10.53 3.64
CA GLN A 270 0.68 9.23 4.26
C GLN A 270 1.98 8.58 4.75
N TYR A 271 3.11 8.76 4.04
CA TYR A 271 4.42 8.37 4.55
C TYR A 271 4.78 9.13 5.83
N GLY A 272 4.42 10.40 5.94
CA GLY A 272 4.55 11.16 7.19
C GLY A 272 3.78 10.54 8.34
N ARG A 273 2.50 10.19 8.13
CA ARG A 273 1.64 9.50 9.11
C ARG A 273 2.21 8.13 9.52
N TRP A 274 2.67 7.35 8.54
CA TRP A 274 3.25 6.03 8.75
C TRP A 274 4.52 6.08 9.59
N LEU A 275 5.48 6.93 9.20
CA LEU A 275 6.73 7.12 9.93
C LEU A 275 6.47 7.59 11.35
N ASP A 276 5.55 8.54 11.53
CA ASP A 276 5.17 9.01 12.86
C ASP A 276 4.61 7.89 13.74
N ARG A 277 3.70 7.05 13.22
CA ARG A 277 3.20 5.86 13.93
C ARG A 277 4.37 4.97 14.35
N ARG A 278 5.19 4.50 13.40
CA ARG A 278 6.30 3.57 13.69
C ARG A 278 7.31 4.15 14.69
N LEU A 279 7.70 5.40 14.53
CA LEU A 279 8.76 6.04 15.34
C LEU A 279 8.26 6.53 16.70
N SER A 280 6.97 6.85 16.84
CA SER A 280 6.36 7.16 18.15
C SER A 280 6.05 5.90 18.98
N GLY A 281 6.47 4.71 18.51
CA GLY A 281 6.32 3.44 19.21
C GLY A 281 4.94 2.83 19.09
N HIS A 282 4.15 3.22 18.09
CA HIS A 282 2.91 2.55 17.77
C HIS A 282 3.17 1.10 17.35
N LEU A 283 2.34 0.19 17.86
CA LEU A 283 2.36 -1.24 17.54
C LEU A 283 1.02 -1.65 16.92
N THR A 284 1.06 -2.45 15.85
CA THR A 284 -0.15 -3.08 15.30
C THR A 284 -0.77 -4.03 16.33
N LEU A 285 -2.03 -4.41 16.17
CA LEU A 285 -2.69 -5.36 17.07
C LEU A 285 -1.94 -6.70 17.10
N THR A 286 -1.51 -7.22 15.95
CA THR A 286 -0.67 -8.42 15.87
C THR A 286 0.62 -8.24 16.68
N GLU A 287 1.35 -7.13 16.49
CA GLU A 287 2.59 -6.88 17.23
C GLU A 287 2.36 -6.78 18.76
N LYS A 288 1.24 -6.17 19.18
CA LYS A 288 0.84 -6.11 20.60
C LYS A 288 0.56 -7.49 21.16
N LEU A 289 -0.16 -8.34 20.42
CA LEU A 289 -0.49 -9.71 20.83
C LEU A 289 0.76 -10.60 20.92
N GLU A 290 1.77 -10.34 20.09
CA GLU A 290 3.09 -10.98 20.16
C GLU A 290 3.99 -10.42 21.27
N GLY A 291 3.56 -9.38 21.99
CA GLY A 291 4.33 -8.76 23.07
C GLY A 291 5.53 -7.94 22.59
N LYS A 292 5.55 -7.49 21.33
CA LYS A 292 6.60 -6.61 20.80
C LYS A 292 6.63 -5.28 21.56
N LYS A 293 7.81 -4.66 21.60
CA LYS A 293 8.04 -3.36 22.23
C LYS A 293 8.97 -2.52 21.37
N TYR A 294 8.60 -1.26 21.15
CA TYR A 294 9.47 -0.28 20.52
C TYR A 294 9.86 0.82 21.48
N LYS A 295 11.06 1.36 21.30
CA LYS A 295 11.51 2.56 22.02
C LYS A 295 11.03 3.78 21.26
N PRO A 296 10.04 4.53 21.76
CA PRO A 296 9.47 5.66 21.04
C PRO A 296 10.44 6.85 20.99
N ILE A 297 10.38 7.59 19.89
CA ILE A 297 10.99 8.92 19.76
C ILE A 297 9.99 9.95 20.27
N ASP A 298 10.40 10.72 21.27
CA ASP A 298 9.65 11.90 21.70
C ASP A 298 10.04 13.09 20.83
N PHE A 299 9.34 13.26 19.70
CA PHE A 299 9.58 14.34 18.74
C PHE A 299 9.51 15.74 19.37
N LYS A 300 8.79 15.92 20.48
CA LYS A 300 8.66 17.23 21.16
C LYS A 300 9.95 17.68 21.85
N LYS A 301 10.92 16.78 22.05
CA LYS A 301 12.24 17.13 22.59
C LYS A 301 13.15 17.83 21.59
N TYR A 302 12.81 17.77 20.31
CA TYR A 302 13.61 18.34 19.23
C TYR A 302 13.00 19.65 18.75
N ARG A 303 13.83 20.46 18.08
CA ARG A 303 13.44 21.75 17.51
C ARG A 303 13.55 21.76 16.00
N TYR A 304 14.43 20.92 15.45
CA TYR A 304 14.76 20.91 14.03
C TYR A 304 14.56 19.52 13.45
N ILE A 305 14.20 19.48 12.17
CA ILE A 305 14.02 18.25 11.39
C ILE A 305 14.64 18.37 10.01
N TRP A 306 15.13 17.26 9.49
CA TRP A 306 15.36 17.08 8.06
C TRP A 306 14.94 15.66 7.65
N ILE A 307 14.46 15.51 6.42
CA ILE A 307 14.13 14.21 5.83
C ILE A 307 14.96 14.02 4.57
N LYS A 308 15.53 12.83 4.40
CA LYS A 308 16.27 12.44 3.19
C LYS A 308 15.77 11.09 2.69
N VAL A 309 15.32 11.03 1.44
CA VAL A 309 14.95 9.79 0.75
C VAL A 309 16.15 9.36 -0.09
N ASP A 310 16.72 8.22 0.25
CA ASP A 310 17.92 7.67 -0.40
C ASP A 310 17.64 6.26 -0.90
N ASP A 311 18.05 5.97 -2.13
CA ASP A 311 17.94 4.66 -2.80
C ASP A 311 19.32 4.05 -3.11
N LYS A 312 20.39 4.62 -2.57
CA LYS A 312 21.76 4.11 -2.77
C LYS A 312 21.94 2.71 -2.19
N GLY A 313 22.48 1.82 -3.03
CA GLY A 313 22.88 0.46 -2.64
C GLY A 313 21.80 -0.60 -2.84
N GLY A 314 20.77 -0.32 -3.63
CA GLY A 314 19.71 -1.29 -3.96
C GLY A 314 18.61 -1.42 -2.91
N TYR A 315 18.72 -0.68 -1.80
CA TYR A 315 17.73 -0.63 -0.72
C TYR A 315 17.39 0.82 -0.41
N GLY A 316 16.10 1.15 -0.47
CA GLY A 316 15.60 2.46 -0.11
C GLY A 316 15.65 2.71 1.39
N ARG A 317 15.93 3.95 1.78
CA ARG A 317 15.87 4.42 3.17
C ARG A 317 15.28 5.82 3.23
N ILE A 318 14.32 6.03 4.11
CA ILE A 318 13.92 7.36 4.55
C ILE A 318 14.66 7.67 5.84
N TYR A 319 15.59 8.61 5.78
CA TYR A 319 16.29 9.12 6.96
C TYR A 319 15.49 10.25 7.59
N ILE A 320 15.37 10.21 8.92
CA ILE A 320 14.80 11.28 9.74
C ILE A 320 15.91 11.80 10.66
N TYR A 321 16.26 13.07 10.48
CA TYR A 321 17.25 13.78 11.29
C TYR A 321 16.53 14.72 12.24
N LEU A 322 16.92 14.72 13.50
CA LEU A 322 16.33 15.55 14.54
C LEU A 322 17.45 16.21 15.36
N ALA A 323 17.30 17.50 15.68
CA ALA A 323 18.26 18.24 16.50
C ALA A 323 17.60 19.28 17.40
N LYS A 324 18.32 19.76 18.41
CA LYS A 324 17.86 20.83 19.33
C LYS A 324 18.92 21.89 19.66
#